data_AF-A0A846ABV6-F1
#
_entry.id   AF-A0A846ABV6-F1
#
_cell.length_a   1.000
_cell.length_b   1.000
_cell.length_c   1.000
_cell.angle_alpha   90.00
_cell.angle_beta   90.00
_cell.angle_gamma   90.00
#
_symmetry.space_group_name_H-M   'P 1'
#
loop_
_entity.id
_entity.type
_entity.pdbx_description
1 polymer ?
#
loop_
_entity_poly.entity_id
_entity_poly.type
_entity_poly.pdbx_seq_one_letter_code
_entity_poly.pdbx_strand_id
1 'polypeptide(L)' 'MKIGEILIRRQLISQVQLNQAIDIQTSLHMKLGELLMFQGWIQPQNLEEALNEQYWRQNGYWIID' A
#
# COMPACT_ATOMS: atom_id res chain seq x y z
N MET A 1 7.27 6.37 6.32
CA MET A 1 7.09 5.64 5.04
C MET A 1 5.61 5.66 4.67
N LYS A 2 5.29 5.84 3.39
CA LYS A 2 3.94 5.79 2.84
C LYS A 2 3.58 4.33 2.51
N ILE A 3 2.28 4.02 2.50
CA ILE A 3 1.79 2.66 2.24
C ILE A 3 2.21 2.14 0.86
N GLY A 4 2.18 2.99 -0.17
CA GLY A 4 2.61 2.61 -1.53
C GLY A 4 4.08 2.18 -1.60
N GLU A 5 4.96 2.84 -0.83
CA GLU A 5 6.39 2.47 -0.78
C GLU A 5 6.60 1.11 -0.09
N ILE A 6 5.82 0.81 0.94
CA ILE A 6 5.84 -0.48 1.65
C ILE A 6 5.39 -1.60 0.70
N LEU A 7 4.31 -1.37 -0.05
CA LEU A 7 3.77 -2.35 -1.00
C LEU A 7 4.76 -2.63 -2.16
N ILE A 8 5.50 -1.62 -2.63
CA ILE A 8 6.57 -1.80 -3.61
C ILE A 8 7.75 -2.56 -2.99
N ARG A 9 8.20 -2.19 -1.77
CA ARG A 9 9.32 -2.89 -1.10
C ARG A 9 9.04 -4.38 -0.93
N ARG A 10 7.79 -4.72 -0.62
CA ARG A 10 7.30 -6.11 -0.46
C ARG A 10 7.01 -6.81 -1.80
N GLN A 11 7.30 -6.17 -2.93
CA GLN A 11 7.07 -6.69 -4.29
C GLN A 11 5.61 -7.06 -4.58
N LEU A 12 4.66 -6.46 -3.85
CA LEU A 12 3.22 -6.70 -4.03
C LEU A 12 2.66 -5.92 -5.22
N ILE A 13 3.23 -4.74 -5.47
CA ILE A 13 2.88 -3.89 -6.62
C ILE A 13 4.15 -3.32 -7.24
N SER A 14 4.08 -3.00 -8.53
CA SER A 14 5.11 -2.24 -9.23
C SER A 14 4.92 -0.72 -9.05
N GLN A 15 5.97 0.05 -9.34
CA GLN A 15 5.88 1.52 -9.41
C GLN A 15 4.82 1.99 -10.43
N VAL A 16 4.68 1.26 -11.54
CA VAL A 16 3.69 1.57 -12.58
C VAL A 16 2.27 1.39 -12.05
N GLN A 17 2.00 0.27 -11.38
CA GLN A 17 0.71 0.02 -10.73
C GLN A 17 0.41 1.05 -9.64
N LEU A 18 1.40 1.42 -8.82
CA LEU A 18 1.21 2.46 -7.81
C LEU A 18 0.78 3.79 -8.45
N ASN A 19 1.45 4.22 -9.52
CA ASN A 19 1.11 5.46 -10.22
C ASN A 19 -0.32 5.40 -10.80
N GLN A 20 -0.66 4.29 -11.47
CA GLN A 20 -2.02 4.07 -12.00
C GLN A 20 -3.08 4.13 -10.90
N ALA A 21 -2.83 3.51 -9.75
CA ALA A 21 -3.76 3.54 -8.63
C ALA A 21 -3.91 4.96 -8.05
N ILE A 22 -2.83 5.75 -7.98
CA ILE A 22 -2.90 7.15 -7.51
C ILE A 22 -3.77 8.01 -8.42
N ASP A 23 -3.64 7.84 -9.74
CA ASP A 23 -4.45 8.58 -10.72
C ASP A 23 -5.95 8.23 -10.60
N ILE A 24 -6.24 6.93 -10.45
CA ILE A 24 -7.62 6.43 -10.32
C ILE A 24 -8.22 6.81 -8.96
N GLN A 25 -7.46 6.73 -7.85
CA GLN A 25 -7.99 7.03 -6.51
C GLN A 25 -8.51 8.47 -6.42
N THR A 26 -7.82 9.41 -7.09
CA THR A 26 -8.17 10.83 -7.11
C THR A 26 -9.52 11.05 -7.78
N SER A 27 -9.80 10.27 -8.82
CA SER A 27 -11.07 10.34 -9.56
C SER A 27 -12.21 9.66 -8.79
N LEU A 28 -11.93 8.53 -8.14
CA LEU A 28 -12.94 7.72 -7.45
C LEU A 28 -13.16 8.09 -5.98
N HIS A 29 -12.37 9.01 -5.42
CA HIS A 29 -12.38 9.37 -3.99
C HIS A 29 -12.25 8.16 -3.04
N MET A 30 -11.50 7.15 -3.48
CA MET A 30 -11.30 5.88 -2.77
C MET A 30 -9.92 5.86 -2.09
N LYS A 31 -9.75 5.08 -1.03
CA LYS A 31 -8.42 4.90 -0.44
C LYS A 31 -7.55 4.03 -1.36
N LEU A 32 -6.26 4.37 -1.45
CA LEU A 32 -5.30 3.61 -2.26
C LEU A 32 -5.34 2.10 -2.00
N GLY A 33 -5.31 1.68 -0.73
CA GLY A 33 -5.32 0.25 -0.37
C GLY A 33 -6.59 -0.47 -0.81
N GLU A 34 -7.75 0.18 -0.67
CA GLU A 34 -9.05 -0.37 -1.10
C GLU A 34 -9.10 -0.50 -2.62
N LEU A 35 -8.60 0.50 -3.35
CA LEU A 35 -8.50 0.45 -4.80
C LEU A 35 -7.57 -0.66 -5.28
N LEU A 36 -6.40 -0.83 -4.67
CA LEU A 36 -5.44 -1.88 -5.04
C LEU A 36 -6.02 -3.29 -4.82
N MET A 37 -6.81 -3.46 -3.77
CA MET A 37 -7.53 -4.70 -3.48
C MET A 37 -8.68 -4.91 -4.47
N PHE A 38 -9.43 -3.86 -4.80
CA PHE A 38 -10.50 -3.91 -5.79
C PHE A 38 -9.99 -4.27 -7.20
N GLN A 39 -8.81 -3.77 -7.59
CA GLN A 39 -8.13 -4.13 -8.84
C GLN A 39 -7.54 -5.56 -8.82
N GLY A 40 -7.58 -6.25 -7.68
CA GLY A 40 -7.03 -7.59 -7.50
C GLY A 40 -5.50 -7.64 -7.49
N TRP A 41 -4.82 -6.50 -7.32
CA TRP A 41 -3.35 -6.44 -7.30
C TRP A 41 -2.77 -6.86 -5.95
N ILE A 42 -3.53 -6.70 -4.86
CA ILE A 42 -3.15 -7.16 -3.53
C ILE A 42 -4.32 -7.90 -2.87
N GLN A 43 -4.00 -8.82 -1.97
CA GLN A 43 -4.99 -9.49 -1.11
C GLN A 43 -5.24 -8.66 0.16
N PRO A 44 -6.39 -8.86 0.84
CA PRO A 44 -6.69 -8.17 2.11
C PRO A 44 -5.57 -8.31 3.14
N GLN A 45 -4.97 -9.51 3.25
CA GLN A 45 -3.88 -9.79 4.19
C GLN A 45 -2.63 -8.97 3.85
N ASN A 46 -2.34 -8.77 2.57
CA ASN A 46 -1.19 -7.96 2.16
C ASN A 46 -1.35 -6.49 2.59
N LEU A 47 -2.57 -5.97 2.49
CA LEU A 47 -2.89 -4.61 2.92
C LEU A 47 -2.79 -4.47 4.44
N GLU A 48 -3.32 -5.43 5.19
CA GLU A 48 -3.25 -5.45 6.66
C GLU A 48 -1.81 -5.44 7.16
N GLU A 49 -0.96 -6.32 6.65
CA GLU A 49 0.45 -6.37 7.02
C GLU A 49 1.19 -5.08 6.67
N ALA A 50 0.92 -4.50 5.49
CA ALA A 50 1.54 -3.24 5.08
C ALA A 50 1.09 -2.06 5.95
N LEU A 51 -0.16 -2.05 6.42
CA LEU A 51 -0.68 -1.05 7.35
C LEU A 51 -0.07 -1.19 8.75
N ASN A 52 0.09 -2.42 9.25
CA ASN A 52 0.79 -2.69 10.51
C ASN A 52 2.23 -2.20 10.45
N GLU A 53 2.93 -2.49 9.36
CA GLU A 53 4.28 -2.00 9.14
C GLU A 53 4.33 -0.46 9.08
N GLN A 54 3.40 0.16 8.37
CA GLN A 54 3.29 1.62 8.30
C GLN A 54 3.10 2.23 9.69
N TYR A 55 2.19 1.65 10.48
CA TYR A 55 1.90 2.10 11.84
C TYR A 55 3.14 2.00 12.72
N TRP A 56 3.84 0.86 12.72
CA TRP A 56 5.05 0.68 13.52
C TRP A 56 6.14 1.69 13.16
N ARG A 57 6.40 1.93 11.87
CA ARG A 57 7.40 2.93 11.43
C ARG A 57 7.01 4.36 11.80
N GLN A 58 5.73 4.70 11.76
CA GLN A 58 5.26 6.05 12.13
C GLN A 58 5.31 6.30 13.63
N ASN A 59 5.16 5.26 14.45
CA ASN A 59 5.20 5.34 15.91
C ASN A 59 6.61 5.09 16.48
N GLY A 60 7.65 5.02 15.64
CA GLY A 60 9.04 4.93 16.08
C GLY A 60 9.49 3.52 16.50
N TYR A 61 8.72 2.49 16.18
CA TYR A 61 9.15 1.11 16.36
C TYR A 61 10.16 0.73 15.28
N TRP A 62 11.31 0.19 15.70
CA TRP A 62 12.29 -0.39 14.78
C TRP A 62 11.80 -1.76 14.33
N ILE A 63 11.28 -1.81 13.11
CA ILE A 63 11.02 -3.07 12.41
C ILE A 63 12.37 -3.49 11.82
N ILE A 64 12.92 -4.58 12.33
CA ILE A 64 14.11 -5.20 11.76
C ILE A 64 13.60 -6.05 10.59
N ASP A 65 13.77 -5.56 9.36
CA ASP A 65 13.61 -6.34 8.13
C ASP A 65 14.88 -7.15 7.84
#